data_AF-A0AAP0KPD4-F1
#
_entry.id   AF-A0AAP0KPD4-F1
#
_cell.length_a   1.000
_cell.length_b   1.000
_cell.length_c   1.000
_cell.angle_alpha   90.00
_cell.angle_beta   90.00
_cell.angle_gamma   90.00
#
_symmetry.space_group_name_H-M   'P 1'
#
loop_
_entity.id
_entity.type
_entity.pdbx_description
1 polymer ?
#
loop_
_entity_poly.entity_id
_entity_poly.type
_entity_poly.pdbx_seq_one_letter_code
_entity_poly.pdbx_strand_id
1 'polypeptide(L)'
;MGNLIGRSSKNKKHSTRCGIGGVGRAEQKIKSPPEINGGSGKYSCIPDNFSSIDEVVYALREAGLESSNLIVGIDFTKSNEWTGRNAFNFQCLHKISERQNPYEQAIRIIGKTLAPFDEDNLIPCFGFGDATTKDEGVFSFHDDHAPCFGFEEVLTCYRKIAPNLQLSGPTSFAPIIDAAVDIVEKTGGQFHVLVILADGQITKSNKYGDLSKQQEKTIESIVNASSHPLAIILVGIGDGPWEGMTTFDNELPQRVFDNFQFVNFTDTMSNKDNPEAAFALAALMEIPVQYRACVELHLLGKRIGRPRKVVPLRPPMYSQRQLSPSPSDLDYPAYHQSEVCPLCFANVKSGWGHVVGCSNARSN
;
A
#
# COMPACT_ATOMS: atom_id res chain seq x y z
N MET A 1 -39.77 -36.94 -23.18
CA MET A 1 -39.43 -36.38 -21.86
C MET A 1 -38.35 -37.26 -21.27
N GLY A 2 -37.10 -36.89 -21.03
CA GLY A 2 -36.32 -35.68 -21.25
C GLY A 2 -34.85 -36.11 -21.25
N ASN A 3 -34.04 -35.56 -22.15
CA ASN A 3 -32.61 -35.85 -22.25
C ASN A 3 -31.84 -35.02 -21.21
N LEU A 4 -31.01 -35.71 -20.42
CA LEU A 4 -29.97 -35.13 -19.58
C LEU A 4 -28.82 -34.63 -20.47
N ILE A 5 -28.65 -33.31 -20.57
CA ILE A 5 -27.47 -32.68 -21.16
C ILE A 5 -26.68 -32.04 -20.03
N GLY A 6 -25.50 -32.63 -19.75
CA GLY A 6 -24.51 -32.08 -18.84
C GLY A 6 -24.00 -30.73 -19.34
N ARG A 7 -24.08 -29.70 -18.50
CA ARG A 7 -23.42 -28.42 -18.73
C ARG A 7 -21.98 -28.52 -18.18
N SER A 8 -21.05 -28.74 -19.10
CA SER A 8 -19.62 -28.51 -18.89
C SER A 8 -19.39 -27.02 -18.60
N SER A 9 -18.78 -26.75 -17.45
CA SER A 9 -18.36 -25.41 -17.04
C SER A 9 -17.17 -24.99 -17.91
N LYS A 10 -17.38 -23.98 -18.77
CA LYS A 10 -16.30 -23.41 -19.58
C LYS A 10 -15.37 -22.61 -18.67
N ASN A 11 -14.16 -23.12 -18.46
CA ASN A 11 -13.03 -22.33 -17.99
C ASN A 11 -12.85 -21.12 -18.92
N LYS A 12 -13.05 -19.91 -18.38
CA LYS A 12 -12.65 -18.67 -19.05
C LYS A 12 -11.13 -18.69 -19.17
N LYS A 13 -10.65 -18.64 -20.41
CA LYS A 13 -9.23 -18.46 -20.73
C LYS A 13 -8.75 -17.13 -20.15
N HIS A 14 -7.54 -17.14 -19.58
CA HIS A 14 -6.82 -15.92 -19.20
C HIS A 14 -6.74 -14.96 -20.38
N SER A 15 -7.00 -13.68 -20.08
CA SER A 15 -7.01 -12.58 -21.03
C SER A 15 -5.59 -12.30 -21.51
N THR A 16 -5.37 -12.26 -22.83
CA THR A 16 -4.10 -11.81 -23.42
C THR A 16 -3.91 -10.32 -23.12
N ARG A 17 -2.89 -9.97 -22.34
CA ARG A 17 -2.66 -8.64 -21.74
C ARG A 17 -2.26 -7.55 -22.76
N CYS A 18 -1.44 -7.89 -23.76
CA CYS A 18 -1.04 -6.96 -24.82
C CYS A 18 -1.92 -7.14 -26.08
N GLY A 19 -3.10 -6.53 -26.11
CA GLY A 19 -3.93 -6.41 -27.32
C GLY A 19 -3.62 -5.13 -28.09
N ILE A 20 -3.32 -5.20 -29.39
CA ILE A 20 -3.12 -4.03 -30.25
C ILE A 20 -4.48 -3.35 -30.49
N GLY A 21 -4.87 -2.47 -29.56
CA GLY A 21 -6.04 -1.59 -29.69
C GLY A 21 -5.62 -0.23 -30.25
N GLY A 22 -5.75 -0.03 -31.56
CA GLY A 22 -5.57 1.29 -32.16
C GLY A 22 -6.79 2.18 -31.94
N VAL A 23 -6.69 3.24 -31.13
CA VAL A 23 -7.70 4.30 -31.06
C VAL A 23 -7.05 5.68 -30.83
N GLY A 24 -7.35 6.61 -31.76
CA GLY A 24 -7.52 8.06 -31.58
C GLY A 24 -6.54 8.85 -30.71
N ARG A 25 -5.55 9.47 -31.34
CA ARG A 25 -4.60 10.43 -30.72
C ARG A 25 -5.32 11.74 -30.37
N ALA A 26 -5.49 12.03 -29.08
CA ALA A 26 -5.73 13.39 -28.59
C ALA A 26 -4.39 13.96 -28.10
N GLU A 27 -3.85 14.95 -28.82
CA GLU A 27 -2.60 15.62 -28.45
C GLU A 27 -2.83 16.59 -27.29
N GLN A 28 -2.26 16.31 -26.12
CA GLN A 28 -2.07 17.30 -25.06
C GLN A 28 -0.57 17.59 -24.91
N LYS A 29 -0.21 18.86 -25.10
CA LYS A 29 1.15 19.41 -25.05
C LYS A 29 1.66 19.47 -23.61
N ILE A 30 2.45 18.48 -23.21
CA ILE A 30 3.34 18.57 -22.04
C ILE A 30 4.71 19.08 -22.53
N LYS A 31 5.27 20.07 -21.83
CA LYS A 31 6.59 20.66 -22.15
C LYS A 31 7.68 19.58 -21.99
N SER A 32 8.48 19.38 -23.04
CA SER A 32 9.50 18.34 -23.16
C SER A 32 10.73 18.60 -22.27
N PRO A 33 11.11 17.66 -21.39
CA PRO A 33 12.47 17.53 -20.85
C PRO A 33 13.40 16.83 -21.89
N PRO A 34 14.73 16.78 -21.66
CA PRO A 34 15.69 16.37 -22.68
C PRO A 34 15.49 14.92 -23.14
N GLU A 35 15.66 14.70 -24.45
CA GLU A 35 15.48 13.43 -25.15
C GLU A 35 16.31 12.31 -24.51
N ILE A 36 15.62 11.39 -23.85
CA ILE A 36 16.12 10.05 -23.56
C ILE A 36 15.64 9.21 -24.74
N ASN A 37 16.57 8.61 -25.51
CA ASN A 37 16.24 7.69 -26.60
C ASN A 37 15.37 6.55 -26.05
N GLY A 38 14.05 6.65 -26.24
CA GLY A 38 13.08 5.67 -25.80
C GLY A 38 13.42 4.30 -26.35
N GLY A 39 13.50 3.30 -25.46
CA GLY A 39 13.79 1.92 -25.81
C GLY A 39 12.84 1.42 -26.90
N SER A 40 13.40 0.70 -27.87
CA SER A 40 12.68 0.01 -28.95
C SER A 40 11.41 -0.69 -28.43
N GLY A 41 10.35 -0.77 -29.25
CA GLY A 41 9.04 -1.35 -28.89
C GLY A 41 9.02 -2.81 -28.40
N LYS A 42 10.17 -3.45 -28.21
CA LYS A 42 10.34 -4.78 -27.60
C LYS A 42 9.92 -4.81 -26.13
N TYR A 43 10.12 -3.72 -25.38
CA TYR A 43 9.90 -3.68 -23.93
C TYR A 43 8.80 -2.70 -23.49
N SER A 44 7.88 -2.34 -24.39
CA SER A 44 6.81 -1.38 -24.08
C SER A 44 5.62 -1.99 -23.32
N CYS A 45 5.38 -3.30 -23.48
CA CYS A 45 4.35 -4.10 -22.82
C CYS A 45 4.89 -5.52 -22.65
N ILE A 46 4.91 -6.05 -21.43
CA ILE A 46 5.39 -7.42 -21.16
C ILE A 46 4.19 -8.37 -21.04
N PRO A 47 4.05 -9.37 -21.94
CA PRO A 47 2.94 -10.32 -21.84
C PRO A 47 3.18 -11.40 -20.79
N ASP A 48 2.10 -11.94 -20.24
CA ASP A 48 2.12 -13.07 -19.32
C ASP A 48 2.56 -14.35 -20.07
N ASN A 49 3.77 -14.82 -19.77
CA ASN A 49 4.42 -15.90 -20.52
C ASN A 49 4.69 -17.18 -19.72
N PHE A 50 4.41 -17.19 -18.42
CA PHE A 50 4.73 -18.30 -17.53
C PHE A 50 3.48 -18.98 -16.98
N SER A 51 3.55 -20.30 -16.83
CA SER A 51 2.47 -21.15 -16.33
C SER A 51 2.76 -21.76 -14.96
N SER A 52 4.00 -21.65 -14.48
CA SER A 52 4.41 -22.13 -13.16
C SER A 52 5.56 -21.30 -12.57
N ILE A 53 5.72 -21.36 -11.24
CA ILE A 53 6.82 -20.69 -10.54
C ILE A 53 8.17 -21.22 -11.02
N ASP A 54 8.29 -22.52 -11.28
CA ASP A 54 9.53 -23.15 -11.74
C ASP A 54 9.99 -22.58 -13.10
N GLU A 55 9.07 -22.31 -14.01
CA GLU A 55 9.38 -21.64 -15.29
C GLU A 55 9.89 -20.21 -15.07
N VAL A 56 9.32 -19.47 -14.10
CA VAL A 56 9.82 -18.14 -13.75
C VAL A 56 11.21 -18.23 -13.14
N VAL A 57 11.43 -19.14 -12.18
CA VAL A 57 12.76 -19.35 -11.56
C VAL A 57 13.80 -19.71 -12.62
N TYR A 58 13.45 -20.59 -13.55
CA TYR A 58 14.30 -20.92 -14.68
C TYR A 58 14.60 -19.69 -15.54
N ALA A 59 13.59 -18.89 -15.88
CA ALA A 59 13.77 -17.67 -16.67
C ALA A 59 14.61 -16.60 -15.96
N LEU A 60 14.50 -16.46 -14.63
CA LEU A 60 15.33 -15.57 -13.82
C LEU A 60 16.80 -16.00 -13.88
N ARG A 61 17.06 -17.31 -13.69
CA ARG A 61 18.42 -17.87 -13.79
C ARG A 61 19.01 -17.71 -15.17
N GLU A 62 18.25 -18.01 -16.23
CA GLU A 62 18.69 -17.86 -17.62
C GLU A 62 18.92 -16.39 -18.00
N ALA A 63 18.18 -15.46 -17.42
CA ALA A 63 18.44 -14.04 -17.60
C ALA A 63 19.72 -13.56 -16.90
N GLY A 64 20.32 -14.40 -16.04
CA GLY A 64 21.50 -14.07 -15.25
C GLY A 64 21.17 -13.28 -13.99
N LEU A 65 19.95 -13.40 -13.46
CA LEU A 65 19.62 -12.86 -12.14
C LEU A 65 20.09 -13.86 -11.09
N GLU A 66 21.30 -13.66 -10.59
CA GLU A 66 21.88 -14.46 -9.50
C GLU A 66 21.41 -13.96 -8.13
N SER A 67 21.20 -12.65 -8.01
CA SER A 67 20.68 -11.97 -6.82
C SER A 67 19.89 -10.71 -7.22
N SER A 68 18.89 -10.36 -6.43
CA SER A 68 18.16 -9.10 -6.46
C SER A 68 18.09 -8.49 -5.05
N ASN A 69 17.64 -7.25 -4.95
CA ASN A 69 17.37 -6.60 -3.67
C ASN A 69 15.89 -6.26 -3.57
N LEU A 70 15.27 -6.52 -2.43
CA LEU A 70 13.85 -6.28 -2.21
C LEU A 70 13.60 -5.01 -1.41
N ILE A 71 12.59 -4.23 -1.81
CA ILE A 71 12.08 -3.07 -1.06
C ILE A 71 10.59 -3.29 -0.84
N VAL A 72 10.09 -3.00 0.36
CA VAL A 72 8.67 -3.15 0.68
C VAL A 72 8.06 -1.80 1.08
N GLY A 73 6.97 -1.44 0.41
CA GLY A 73 6.13 -0.29 0.74
C GLY A 73 4.74 -0.74 1.16
N ILE A 74 4.24 -0.26 2.29
CA ILE A 74 2.93 -0.62 2.83
C ILE A 74 2.05 0.64 2.93
N ASP A 75 0.90 0.59 2.27
CA ASP A 75 -0.14 1.60 2.34
C ASP A 75 -0.80 1.58 3.73
N PHE A 76 -0.86 2.73 4.40
CA PHE A 76 -1.56 2.97 5.66
C PHE A 76 -2.58 4.11 5.53
N THR A 77 -3.19 4.24 4.36
CA THR A 77 -4.31 5.16 4.11
C THR A 77 -5.58 4.66 4.76
N LYS A 78 -6.51 5.60 4.99
CA LYS A 78 -7.78 5.37 5.69
C LYS A 78 -8.73 4.47 4.92
N SER A 79 -8.57 4.32 3.60
CA SER A 79 -9.42 3.44 2.79
C SER A 79 -9.44 2.01 3.29
N ASN A 80 -8.34 1.57 3.91
CA ASN A 80 -8.22 0.26 4.53
C ASN A 80 -9.31 -0.05 5.57
N GLU A 81 -9.95 0.96 6.16
CA GLU A 81 -11.05 0.79 7.10
C GLU A 81 -12.32 0.22 6.44
N TRP A 82 -12.54 0.47 5.14
CA TRP A 82 -13.78 0.09 4.45
C TRP A 82 -13.58 -0.80 3.21
N THR A 83 -12.38 -0.89 2.64
CA THR A 83 -12.05 -1.76 1.49
C THR A 83 -11.91 -3.24 1.87
N GLY A 84 -12.01 -3.58 3.16
CA GLY A 84 -12.19 -4.96 3.63
C GLY A 84 -13.65 -5.41 3.73
N ARG A 85 -14.60 -4.65 3.18
CA ARG A 85 -16.04 -4.93 3.30
C ARG A 85 -16.39 -6.34 2.80
N ASN A 86 -15.99 -6.69 1.58
CA ASN A 86 -16.25 -8.01 1.01
C ASN A 86 -15.04 -8.95 1.19
N ALA A 87 -13.83 -8.43 0.95
CA ALA A 87 -12.58 -9.20 0.97
C ALA A 87 -12.17 -9.64 2.38
N PHE A 88 -12.62 -8.96 3.43
CA PHE A 88 -12.19 -9.23 4.80
C PHE A 88 -13.31 -9.11 5.85
N ASN A 89 -14.53 -9.52 5.47
CA ASN A 89 -15.67 -9.64 6.40
C ASN A 89 -15.97 -8.35 7.18
N PHE A 90 -16.07 -7.20 6.49
CA PHE A 90 -16.34 -5.89 7.11
C PHE A 90 -15.29 -5.40 8.10
N GLN A 91 -14.08 -5.97 8.08
CA GLN A 91 -12.99 -5.57 8.97
C GLN A 91 -12.00 -4.68 8.23
N CYS A 92 -11.33 -3.81 8.99
CA CYS A 92 -10.17 -3.07 8.50
C CYS A 92 -9.09 -4.04 8.02
N LEU A 93 -8.52 -3.77 6.85
CA LEU A 93 -7.48 -4.62 6.25
C LEU A 93 -6.19 -4.68 7.07
N HIS A 94 -5.94 -3.69 7.95
CA HIS A 94 -4.84 -3.68 8.91
C HIS A 94 -5.18 -4.28 10.27
N LYS A 95 -6.38 -4.84 10.47
CA LYS A 95 -6.77 -5.35 11.79
C LYS A 95 -5.82 -6.48 12.21
N ILE A 96 -5.07 -6.24 13.29
CA ILE A 96 -4.20 -7.24 13.89
C ILE A 96 -5.02 -8.19 14.76
N SER A 97 -4.89 -9.49 14.52
CA SER A 97 -5.52 -10.54 15.32
C SER A 97 -4.66 -11.81 15.34
N GLU A 98 -5.20 -12.91 15.88
CA GLU A 98 -4.60 -14.24 15.74
C GLU A 98 -4.63 -14.73 14.30
N ARG A 99 -5.69 -14.38 13.54
CA ARG A 99 -5.78 -14.64 12.11
C ARG A 99 -5.04 -13.55 11.35
N GLN A 100 -4.19 -13.96 10.40
CA GLN A 100 -3.50 -13.05 9.49
C GLN A 100 -4.49 -12.23 8.66
N ASN A 101 -4.33 -10.92 8.67
CA ASN A 101 -5.03 -10.03 7.74
C ASN A 101 -4.44 -10.15 6.32
N PRO A 102 -5.08 -9.55 5.29
CA PRO A 102 -4.62 -9.69 3.91
C PRO A 102 -3.21 -9.14 3.64
N TYR A 103 -2.77 -8.08 4.32
CA TYR A 103 -1.38 -7.60 4.24
C TYR A 103 -0.40 -8.63 4.80
N GLU A 104 -0.68 -9.18 5.98
CA GLU A 104 0.18 -10.22 6.58
C GLU A 104 0.30 -11.47 5.68
N GLN A 105 -0.81 -11.86 5.04
CA GLN A 105 -0.80 -12.96 4.08
C GLN A 105 0.05 -12.62 2.84
N ALA A 106 -0.09 -11.43 2.27
CA ALA A 106 0.70 -10.99 1.12
C ALA A 106 2.20 -10.92 1.45
N ILE A 107 2.58 -10.28 2.56
CA ILE A 107 3.98 -10.19 3.04
C ILE A 107 4.57 -11.60 3.19
N ARG A 108 3.84 -12.52 3.83
CA ARG A 108 4.29 -13.89 4.03
C ARG A 108 4.51 -14.63 2.70
N ILE A 109 3.56 -14.54 1.77
CA ILE A 109 3.66 -15.28 0.50
C ILE A 109 4.78 -14.70 -0.36
N ILE A 110 4.88 -13.37 -0.45
CA ILE A 110 5.98 -12.68 -1.14
C ILE A 110 7.32 -13.09 -0.54
N GLY A 111 7.45 -13.13 0.79
CA GLY A 111 8.68 -13.57 1.44
C GLY A 111 9.05 -15.01 1.09
N LYS A 112 8.09 -15.94 1.06
CA LYS A 112 8.35 -17.32 0.62
C LYS A 112 8.81 -17.42 -0.83
N THR A 113 8.33 -16.53 -1.69
CA THR A 113 8.55 -16.59 -3.13
C THR A 113 9.79 -15.81 -3.58
N LEU A 114 10.02 -14.61 -3.04
CA LEU A 114 11.06 -13.68 -3.46
C LEU A 114 12.32 -13.74 -2.59
N ALA A 115 12.22 -14.10 -1.29
CA ALA A 115 13.40 -14.13 -0.42
C ALA A 115 14.54 -15.05 -0.92
N PRO A 116 14.29 -16.19 -1.60
CA PRO A 116 15.38 -16.97 -2.18
C PRO A 116 16.21 -16.26 -3.25
N PHE A 117 15.72 -15.13 -3.78
CA PHE A 117 16.41 -14.31 -4.76
C PHE A 117 17.04 -13.04 -4.16
N ASP A 118 16.77 -12.75 -2.89
CA ASP A 118 17.32 -11.58 -2.21
C ASP A 118 18.78 -11.82 -1.80
N GLU A 119 19.67 -10.87 -2.10
CA GLU A 119 21.12 -11.05 -1.98
C GLU A 119 21.59 -11.17 -0.53
N ASP A 120 21.08 -10.31 0.35
CA ASP A 120 21.60 -10.10 1.70
C ASP A 120 20.53 -10.31 2.80
N ASN A 121 19.29 -10.59 2.41
CA ASN A 121 18.13 -10.69 3.29
C ASN A 121 17.84 -9.37 4.04
N LEU A 122 18.32 -8.22 3.53
CA LEU A 122 18.08 -6.90 4.08
C LEU A 122 17.02 -6.17 3.26
N ILE A 123 15.86 -5.96 3.87
CA ILE A 123 14.67 -5.43 3.19
C ILE A 123 14.35 -4.05 3.75
N PRO A 124 14.71 -2.96 3.05
CA PRO A 124 14.18 -1.64 3.34
C PRO A 124 12.64 -1.64 3.33
N CYS A 125 12.05 -1.31 4.47
CA CYS A 125 10.60 -1.35 4.68
C CYS A 125 10.06 0.01 5.07
N PHE A 126 9.02 0.42 4.36
CA PHE A 126 8.42 1.74 4.50
C PHE A 126 6.90 1.68 4.61
N GLY A 127 6.33 2.64 5.34
CA GLY A 127 4.90 2.94 5.29
C GLY A 127 4.63 4.32 4.69
N PHE A 128 3.44 4.49 4.11
CA PHE A 128 2.97 5.77 3.56
C PHE A 128 1.46 5.92 3.72
N GLY A 129 0.93 7.13 3.49
CA GLY A 129 -0.51 7.40 3.57
C GLY A 129 -1.11 7.58 4.97
N ASP A 130 -0.31 7.42 6.03
CA ASP A 130 -0.73 7.74 7.40
C ASP A 130 -0.81 9.27 7.61
N ALA A 131 -1.31 9.70 8.77
CA ALA A 131 -1.46 11.13 9.08
C ALA A 131 -0.12 11.90 9.11
N THR A 132 1.01 11.23 9.35
CA THR A 132 2.33 11.87 9.31
C THR A 132 2.86 12.05 7.90
N THR A 133 2.68 11.06 7.01
CA THR A 133 3.26 11.08 5.66
C THR A 133 2.34 11.66 4.60
N LYS A 134 1.02 11.42 4.73
CA LYS A 134 0.02 11.71 3.69
C LYS A 134 0.49 11.22 2.31
N ASP A 135 0.39 12.06 1.27
CA ASP A 135 0.82 11.80 -0.10
C ASP A 135 2.20 12.41 -0.45
N GLU A 136 2.96 12.90 0.54
CA GLU A 136 4.20 13.66 0.32
C GLU A 136 5.47 12.95 0.81
N GLY A 137 5.36 11.85 1.58
CA GLY A 137 6.51 11.18 2.15
C GLY A 137 6.30 9.70 2.48
N VAL A 138 7.32 9.10 3.07
CA VAL A 138 7.32 7.75 3.63
C VAL A 138 7.91 7.78 5.04
N PHE A 139 7.56 6.82 5.88
CA PHE A 139 8.26 6.54 7.14
C PHE A 139 8.95 5.18 7.07
N SER A 140 10.11 5.03 7.70
CA SER A 140 10.80 3.74 7.82
C SER A 140 10.23 2.90 8.97
N PHE A 141 10.32 1.58 8.86
CA PHE A 141 9.91 0.68 9.93
C PHE A 141 10.83 0.72 11.17
N HIS A 142 12.08 1.16 11.00
CA HIS A 142 13.03 1.35 12.08
C HIS A 142 13.37 2.83 12.29
N ASP A 143 13.60 3.21 13.55
CA ASP A 143 13.92 4.60 13.96
C ASP A 143 15.25 5.10 13.41
N ASP A 144 16.21 4.20 13.22
CA ASP A 144 17.54 4.46 12.66
C ASP A 144 17.59 4.26 11.14
N HIS A 145 16.44 3.97 10.53
CA HIS A 145 16.27 3.67 9.10
C HIS A 145 16.99 2.40 8.62
N ALA A 146 17.38 1.51 9.53
CA ALA A 146 17.94 0.21 9.14
C ALA A 146 16.92 -0.64 8.38
N PRO A 147 17.35 -1.44 7.38
CA PRO A 147 16.48 -2.42 6.74
C PRO A 147 16.04 -3.52 7.72
N CYS A 148 14.95 -4.23 7.41
CA CYS A 148 14.55 -5.43 8.15
C CYS A 148 15.37 -6.63 7.69
N PHE A 149 15.74 -7.51 8.60
CA PHE A 149 16.37 -8.80 8.33
C PHE A 149 15.30 -9.86 7.99
N GLY A 150 14.99 -9.95 6.70
CA GLY A 150 14.04 -10.88 6.13
C GLY A 150 12.57 -10.59 6.44
N PHE A 151 11.68 -11.28 5.74
CA PHE A 151 10.23 -11.05 5.81
C PHE A 151 9.59 -11.37 7.18
N GLU A 152 10.25 -12.19 8.01
CA GLU A 152 9.79 -12.44 9.39
C GLU A 152 9.93 -11.18 10.26
N GLU A 153 11.00 -10.40 10.10
CA GLU A 153 11.11 -9.10 10.77
C GLU A 153 10.16 -8.08 10.17
N VAL A 154 9.95 -8.07 8.84
CA VAL A 154 8.93 -7.22 8.19
C VAL A 154 7.55 -7.44 8.82
N LEU A 155 7.14 -8.70 8.98
CA LEU A 155 5.86 -9.06 9.65
C LEU A 155 5.82 -8.61 11.10
N THR A 156 6.91 -8.80 11.84
CA THR A 156 7.01 -8.39 13.25
C THR A 156 6.86 -6.88 13.41
N CYS A 157 7.59 -6.11 12.60
CA CYS A 157 7.54 -4.65 12.58
C CYS A 157 6.16 -4.15 12.11
N TYR A 158 5.58 -4.75 11.07
CA TYR A 158 4.22 -4.44 10.61
C TYR A 158 3.19 -4.61 11.75
N ARG A 159 3.19 -5.74 12.46
CA ARG A 159 2.26 -6.01 13.56
C ARG A 159 2.44 -5.05 14.74
N LYS A 160 3.66 -4.54 14.96
CA LYS A 160 3.97 -3.52 15.98
C LYS A 160 3.50 -2.13 15.55
N ILE A 161 3.69 -1.75 14.29
CA ILE A 161 3.43 -0.41 13.79
C ILE A 161 1.94 -0.21 13.51
N ALA A 162 1.31 -1.12 12.76
CA ALA A 162 -0.04 -0.93 12.22
C ALA A 162 -1.11 -0.53 13.27
N PRO A 163 -1.16 -1.10 14.49
CA PRO A 163 -2.13 -0.70 15.51
C PRO A 163 -1.92 0.72 16.05
N ASN A 164 -0.70 1.23 15.93
CA ASN A 164 -0.25 2.50 16.47
C ASN A 164 -0.17 3.56 15.37
N LEU A 165 -0.95 3.46 14.30
CA LEU A 165 -1.02 4.46 13.23
C LEU A 165 -2.38 5.15 13.18
N GLN A 166 -2.38 6.42 12.81
CA GLN A 166 -3.57 7.14 12.42
C GLN A 166 -3.68 7.10 10.89
N LEU A 167 -4.51 6.20 10.37
CA LEU A 167 -4.73 6.07 8.94
C LEU A 167 -5.29 7.37 8.35
N SER A 168 -4.79 7.78 7.17
CA SER A 168 -5.13 9.08 6.59
C SER A 168 -5.19 9.04 5.05
N GLY A 169 -4.56 10.00 4.38
CA GLY A 169 -4.48 10.14 2.94
C GLY A 169 -4.03 11.56 2.58
N PRO A 170 -4.06 11.93 1.29
CA PRO A 170 -4.48 11.15 0.13
C PRO A 170 -3.54 9.99 -0.21
N THR A 171 -3.94 9.13 -1.13
CA THR A 171 -3.13 8.00 -1.64
C THR A 171 -2.33 8.43 -2.87
N SER A 172 -1.00 8.30 -2.80
CA SER A 172 -0.05 8.49 -3.90
C SER A 172 1.11 7.51 -3.73
N PHE A 173 1.55 6.85 -4.81
CA PHE A 173 2.71 5.95 -4.77
C PHE A 173 4.02 6.68 -5.11
N ALA A 174 3.95 7.95 -5.52
CA ALA A 174 5.13 8.73 -5.85
C ALA A 174 6.19 8.73 -4.73
N PRO A 175 5.85 8.95 -3.43
CA PRO A 175 6.86 9.01 -2.38
C PRO A 175 7.62 7.69 -2.19
N ILE A 176 6.93 6.54 -2.29
CA ILE A 176 7.56 5.23 -2.12
C ILE A 176 8.37 4.82 -3.33
N ILE A 177 7.92 5.16 -4.54
CA ILE A 177 8.68 4.92 -5.78
C ILE A 177 9.95 5.79 -5.79
N ASP A 178 9.83 7.07 -5.42
CA ASP A 178 10.99 7.98 -5.33
C ASP A 178 11.99 7.50 -4.25
N ALA A 179 11.50 6.96 -3.13
CA ALA A 179 12.36 6.36 -2.11
C ALA A 179 13.12 5.13 -2.63
N ALA A 180 12.47 4.28 -3.41
CA ALA A 180 13.11 3.12 -4.02
C ALA A 180 14.16 3.52 -5.07
N VAL A 181 13.89 4.55 -5.88
CA VAL A 181 14.87 5.11 -6.81
C VAL A 181 16.10 5.65 -6.07
N ASP A 182 15.91 6.36 -4.97
CA ASP A 182 17.02 6.86 -4.14
C ASP A 182 17.86 5.71 -3.54
N ILE A 183 17.24 4.59 -3.17
CA ILE A 183 17.97 3.38 -2.73
C ILE A 183 18.79 2.79 -3.88
N VAL A 184 18.20 2.62 -5.06
CA VAL A 184 18.90 2.09 -6.25
C VAL A 184 20.12 2.94 -6.61
N GLU A 185 20.02 4.27 -6.53
CA GLU A 185 21.15 5.16 -6.77
C GLU A 185 22.25 5.00 -5.70
N LYS A 186 21.86 4.89 -4.42
CA LYS A 186 22.80 4.70 -3.30
C LYS A 186 23.55 3.37 -3.40
N THR A 187 22.88 2.29 -3.79
CA THR A 187 23.49 0.98 -4.02
C THR A 187 24.30 0.90 -5.31
N GLY A 188 24.38 1.98 -6.09
CA GLY A 188 25.23 2.04 -7.29
C GLY A 188 24.58 1.47 -8.54
N GLY A 189 23.24 1.44 -8.60
CA GLY A 189 22.51 0.89 -9.73
C GLY A 189 22.41 -0.64 -9.70
N GLN A 190 22.34 -1.23 -8.51
CA GLN A 190 21.99 -2.65 -8.37
C GLN A 190 20.50 -2.85 -8.69
N PHE A 191 20.14 -4.03 -9.20
CA PHE A 191 18.75 -4.34 -9.51
C PHE A 191 17.91 -4.47 -8.24
N HIS A 192 16.79 -3.76 -8.19
CA HIS A 192 15.84 -3.83 -7.07
C HIS A 192 14.43 -4.17 -7.57
N VAL A 193 13.68 -4.85 -6.72
CA VAL A 193 12.24 -5.05 -6.87
C VAL A 193 11.53 -4.34 -5.72
N LEU A 194 10.77 -3.29 -6.05
CA LEU A 194 9.88 -2.63 -5.11
C LEU A 194 8.53 -3.33 -5.11
N VAL A 195 8.12 -3.84 -3.95
CA VAL A 195 6.80 -4.42 -3.72
C VAL A 195 5.95 -3.43 -2.93
N ILE A 196 4.90 -2.89 -3.55
CA ILE A 196 3.93 -1.99 -2.93
C ILE A 196 2.68 -2.79 -2.58
N LEU A 197 2.33 -2.87 -1.31
CA LEU A 197 1.06 -3.43 -0.84
C LEU A 197 0.08 -2.30 -0.59
N ALA A 198 -1.04 -2.27 -1.32
CA ALA A 198 -2.02 -1.19 -1.23
C ALA A 198 -3.46 -1.67 -1.39
N ASP A 199 -4.41 -0.95 -0.79
CA ASP A 199 -5.82 -1.40 -0.73
C ASP A 199 -6.73 -0.86 -1.85
N GLY A 200 -6.21 0.06 -2.64
CA GLY A 200 -7.03 0.73 -3.63
C GLY A 200 -6.35 1.92 -4.25
N GLN A 201 -7.01 2.43 -5.29
CA GLN A 201 -6.44 3.35 -6.26
C GLN A 201 -5.93 4.65 -5.64
N ILE A 202 -4.85 5.15 -6.25
CA ILE A 202 -4.37 6.53 -6.15
C ILE A 202 -5.57 7.48 -6.16
N THR A 203 -5.56 8.48 -5.28
CA THR A 203 -6.68 9.42 -5.12
C THR A 203 -7.08 10.01 -6.46
N LYS A 204 -8.37 9.94 -6.83
CA LYS A 204 -8.88 10.39 -8.14
C LYS A 204 -9.25 11.87 -8.16
N SER A 205 -9.32 12.43 -9.37
CA SER A 205 -9.84 13.79 -9.57
C SER A 205 -11.35 13.83 -9.31
N ASN A 206 -11.82 14.97 -8.80
CA ASN A 206 -13.25 15.25 -8.69
C ASN A 206 -13.88 15.60 -10.05
N LYS A 207 -13.07 15.77 -11.10
CA LYS A 207 -13.52 16.04 -12.47
C LYS A 207 -13.42 14.78 -13.32
N TYR A 208 -14.51 14.45 -14.01
CA TYR A 208 -14.57 13.28 -14.88
C TYR A 208 -13.61 13.43 -16.05
N GLY A 209 -12.70 12.46 -16.24
CA GLY A 209 -11.74 12.44 -17.34
C GLY A 209 -10.38 13.09 -17.04
N ASP A 210 -10.23 13.82 -15.93
CA ASP A 210 -8.95 14.41 -15.53
C ASP A 210 -8.18 13.48 -14.58
N LEU A 211 -6.86 13.45 -14.72
CA LEU A 211 -5.98 12.86 -13.69
C LEU A 211 -5.95 13.78 -12.47
N SER A 212 -5.90 13.19 -11.28
CA SER A 212 -5.59 13.94 -10.06
C SER A 212 -4.10 14.28 -10.01
N LYS A 213 -3.74 15.21 -9.11
CA LYS A 213 -2.33 15.49 -8.80
C LYS A 213 -1.59 14.24 -8.31
N GLN A 214 -2.24 13.38 -7.54
CA GLN A 214 -1.62 12.15 -7.03
C GLN A 214 -1.38 11.14 -8.15
N GLN A 215 -2.31 11.04 -9.11
CA GLN A 215 -2.15 10.21 -10.31
C GLN A 215 -1.01 10.73 -11.17
N GLU A 216 -0.98 12.03 -11.47
CA GLU A 216 0.10 12.67 -12.24
C GLU A 216 1.47 12.45 -11.59
N LYS A 217 1.61 12.72 -10.28
CA LYS A 217 2.87 12.48 -9.54
C LYS A 217 3.29 11.01 -9.60
N THR A 218 2.34 10.08 -9.44
CA THR A 218 2.65 8.65 -9.48
C THR A 218 3.11 8.22 -10.88
N ILE A 219 2.46 8.70 -11.94
CA ILE A 219 2.89 8.47 -13.33
C ILE A 219 4.30 8.99 -13.53
N GLU A 220 4.58 10.23 -13.12
CA GLU A 220 5.90 10.85 -13.24
C GLU A 220 6.98 10.01 -12.53
N SER A 221 6.71 9.56 -11.30
CA SER A 221 7.63 8.71 -10.54
C SER A 221 7.85 7.34 -11.21
N ILE A 222 6.81 6.70 -11.76
CA ILE A 222 6.98 5.43 -12.50
C ILE A 222 7.84 5.63 -13.76
N VAL A 223 7.57 6.69 -14.53
CA VAL A 223 8.34 7.03 -15.73
C VAL A 223 9.80 7.31 -15.38
N ASN A 224 10.06 8.09 -14.34
CA ASN A 224 11.42 8.35 -13.85
C ASN A 224 12.10 7.05 -13.36
N ALA A 225 11.37 6.20 -12.63
CA ALA A 225 11.87 4.92 -12.16
C ALA A 225 12.31 3.99 -13.31
N SER A 226 11.65 4.06 -14.49
CA SER A 226 12.02 3.23 -15.64
C SER A 226 13.43 3.52 -16.19
N SER A 227 14.04 4.66 -15.83
CA SER A 227 15.44 4.93 -16.19
C SER A 227 16.44 4.21 -15.30
N HIS A 228 16.00 3.61 -14.19
CA HIS A 228 16.82 2.92 -13.20
C HIS A 228 16.58 1.39 -13.28
N PRO A 229 17.50 0.55 -12.77
CA PRO A 229 17.29 -0.89 -12.68
C PRO A 229 16.32 -1.24 -11.54
N LEU A 230 15.06 -0.81 -11.69
CA LEU A 230 14.00 -0.94 -10.69
C LEU A 230 12.74 -1.53 -11.33
N ALA A 231 12.34 -2.70 -10.86
CA ALA A 231 11.04 -3.30 -11.09
C ALA A 231 10.06 -2.91 -9.97
N ILE A 232 8.79 -2.68 -10.30
CA ILE A 232 7.75 -2.31 -9.34
C ILE A 232 6.59 -3.30 -9.45
N ILE A 233 6.25 -3.97 -8.35
CA ILE A 233 5.08 -4.82 -8.23
C ILE A 233 4.08 -4.12 -7.31
N LEU A 234 2.92 -3.74 -7.83
CA LEU A 234 1.79 -3.26 -7.03
C LEU A 234 0.85 -4.43 -6.74
N VAL A 235 0.73 -4.78 -5.46
CA VAL A 235 -0.17 -5.83 -4.97
C VAL A 235 -1.44 -5.16 -4.43
N GLY A 236 -2.55 -5.35 -5.15
CA GLY A 236 -3.87 -4.85 -4.80
C GLY A 236 -4.58 -5.74 -3.79
N ILE A 237 -4.78 -5.24 -2.59
CA ILE A 237 -5.39 -5.93 -1.44
C ILE A 237 -6.80 -5.37 -1.18
N GLY A 238 -7.77 -6.21 -0.84
CA GLY A 238 -9.13 -5.75 -0.56
C GLY A 238 -10.02 -5.61 -1.80
N ASP A 239 -11.09 -4.83 -1.65
CA ASP A 239 -12.22 -4.78 -2.59
C ASP A 239 -11.94 -3.98 -3.88
N GLY A 240 -10.86 -3.19 -3.93
CA GLY A 240 -10.63 -2.24 -5.02
C GLY A 240 -11.52 -1.00 -4.91
N PRO A 241 -11.90 -0.35 -6.03
CA PRO A 241 -11.81 -0.78 -7.43
C PRO A 241 -10.37 -0.92 -7.98
N TRP A 242 -10.18 -1.72 -9.04
CA TRP A 242 -8.85 -2.00 -9.64
C TRP A 242 -8.68 -1.55 -11.10
N GLU A 243 -9.74 -1.09 -11.76
CA GLU A 243 -9.74 -0.79 -13.20
C GLU A 243 -8.70 0.25 -13.59
N GLY A 244 -8.47 1.26 -12.73
CA GLY A 244 -7.45 2.27 -12.99
C GLY A 244 -6.05 1.68 -13.01
N MET A 245 -5.75 0.69 -12.17
CA MET A 245 -4.41 0.09 -12.06
C MET A 245 -4.05 -0.75 -13.28
N THR A 246 -5.03 -1.35 -13.96
CA THR A 246 -4.82 -2.01 -15.25
C THR A 246 -4.39 -1.05 -16.35
N THR A 247 -4.82 0.23 -16.30
CA THR A 247 -4.32 1.26 -17.22
C THR A 247 -2.87 1.64 -16.95
N PHE A 248 -2.47 1.76 -15.67
CA PHE A 248 -1.07 2.04 -15.30
C PHE A 248 -0.12 0.92 -15.74
N ASP A 249 -0.62 -0.30 -15.74
CA ASP A 249 0.11 -1.48 -16.13
C ASP A 249 0.37 -1.53 -17.66
N ASN A 250 -0.65 -1.23 -18.48
CA ASN A 250 -0.57 -1.45 -19.94
C ASN A 250 -0.25 -0.20 -20.77
N GLU A 251 -0.53 1.01 -20.28
CA GLU A 251 -0.68 2.19 -21.14
C GLU A 251 0.17 3.41 -20.73
N LEU A 252 1.15 3.28 -19.82
CA LEU A 252 1.99 4.42 -19.42
C LEU A 252 2.95 4.84 -20.54
N PRO A 253 2.78 6.03 -21.15
CA PRO A 253 3.64 6.49 -22.23
C PRO A 253 5.01 6.94 -21.69
N GLN A 254 6.03 6.92 -22.55
CA GLN A 254 7.37 7.51 -22.32
C GLN A 254 8.26 6.80 -21.28
N ARG A 255 7.94 5.57 -20.88
CA ARG A 255 8.85 4.73 -20.10
C ARG A 255 10.01 4.21 -20.96
N VAL A 256 11.18 4.03 -20.35
CA VAL A 256 12.36 3.42 -21.00
C VAL A 256 12.14 1.92 -21.24
N PHE A 257 11.50 1.24 -20.28
CA PHE A 257 10.97 -0.11 -20.38
C PHE A 257 9.74 -0.25 -19.47
N ASP A 258 8.93 -1.28 -19.71
CA ASP A 258 7.80 -1.63 -18.85
C ASP A 258 8.30 -2.15 -17.50
N ASN A 259 8.29 -1.29 -16.48
CA ASN A 259 8.88 -1.53 -15.17
C ASN A 259 7.85 -1.67 -14.04
N PHE A 260 6.56 -1.76 -14.38
CA PHE A 260 5.46 -1.72 -13.41
C PHE A 260 4.47 -2.83 -13.70
N GLN A 261 4.20 -3.64 -12.68
CA GLN A 261 3.27 -4.75 -12.76
C GLN A 261 2.18 -4.64 -11.68
N PHE A 262 0.91 -4.74 -12.06
CA PHE A 262 -0.20 -4.86 -11.12
C PHE A 262 -0.65 -6.31 -10.88
N VAL A 263 -0.85 -6.68 -9.61
CA VAL A 263 -1.35 -8.00 -9.19
C VAL A 263 -2.54 -7.83 -8.25
N ASN A 264 -3.70 -8.38 -8.62
CA ASN A 264 -4.87 -8.40 -7.75
C ASN A 264 -4.76 -9.57 -6.75
N PHE A 265 -4.31 -9.28 -5.53
CA PHE A 265 -4.16 -10.28 -4.47
C PHE A 265 -5.51 -10.90 -4.09
N THR A 266 -6.55 -10.10 -3.95
CA THR A 266 -7.88 -10.58 -3.57
C THR A 266 -8.45 -11.57 -4.59
N ASP A 267 -8.27 -11.30 -5.88
CA ASP A 267 -8.72 -12.18 -6.96
C ASP A 267 -7.87 -13.46 -7.05
N THR A 268 -6.55 -13.34 -6.99
CA THR A 268 -5.65 -14.52 -7.01
C THR A 268 -5.89 -15.45 -5.81
N MET A 269 -6.14 -14.89 -4.63
CA MET A 269 -6.48 -15.65 -3.43
C MET A 269 -7.88 -16.29 -3.45
N SER A 270 -8.73 -15.91 -4.42
CA SER A 270 -10.03 -16.55 -4.65
C SER A 270 -9.91 -17.85 -5.46
N ASN A 271 -8.72 -18.17 -5.99
CA ASN A 271 -8.45 -19.45 -6.64
C ASN A 271 -8.58 -20.61 -5.65
N LYS A 272 -9.37 -21.63 -6.03
CA LYS A 272 -9.72 -22.75 -5.15
C LYS A 272 -8.64 -23.82 -5.03
N ASP A 273 -7.78 -23.95 -6.04
CA ASP A 273 -6.86 -25.08 -6.12
C ASP A 273 -5.53 -24.74 -5.43
N ASN A 274 -4.90 -23.63 -5.81
CA ASN A 274 -3.63 -23.19 -5.22
C ASN A 274 -3.47 -21.66 -5.23
N PRO A 275 -4.11 -20.95 -4.28
CA PRO A 275 -4.14 -19.48 -4.26
C PRO A 275 -2.76 -18.85 -4.05
N GLU A 276 -1.93 -19.41 -3.16
CA GLU A 276 -0.58 -18.85 -2.90
C GLU A 276 0.31 -18.97 -4.13
N ALA A 277 0.28 -20.11 -4.84
CA ALA A 277 1.08 -20.27 -6.06
C ALA A 277 0.57 -19.40 -7.21
N ALA A 278 -0.75 -19.21 -7.32
CA ALA A 278 -1.32 -18.32 -8.33
C ALA A 278 -0.88 -16.87 -8.10
N PHE A 279 -0.90 -16.40 -6.85
CA PHE A 279 -0.42 -15.07 -6.48
C PHE A 279 1.10 -14.93 -6.72
N ALA A 280 1.89 -15.91 -6.27
CA ALA A 280 3.34 -15.92 -6.46
C ALA A 280 3.74 -15.86 -7.95
N LEU A 281 3.09 -16.69 -8.79
CA LEU A 281 3.29 -16.69 -10.23
C LEU A 281 2.92 -15.33 -10.85
N ALA A 282 1.76 -14.77 -10.45
CA ALA A 282 1.34 -13.47 -10.93
C ALA A 282 2.35 -12.38 -10.56
N ALA A 283 2.82 -12.31 -9.31
CA ALA A 283 3.80 -11.32 -8.88
C ALA A 283 5.17 -11.42 -9.54
N LEU A 284 5.54 -12.61 -10.01
CA LEU A 284 6.83 -12.86 -10.65
C LEU A 284 6.81 -12.74 -12.18
N MET A 285 5.62 -12.63 -12.79
CA MET A 285 5.42 -12.83 -14.23
C MET A 285 6.34 -11.97 -15.12
N GLU A 286 6.59 -10.73 -14.73
CA GLU A 286 7.35 -9.79 -15.57
C GLU A 286 8.81 -9.62 -15.16
N ILE A 287 9.17 -10.00 -13.93
CA ILE A 287 10.50 -9.77 -13.34
C ILE A 287 11.64 -10.30 -14.23
N PRO A 288 11.59 -11.51 -14.82
CA PRO A 288 12.66 -11.99 -15.70
C PRO A 288 12.88 -11.10 -16.93
N VAL A 289 11.79 -10.59 -17.51
CA VAL A 289 11.85 -9.76 -18.72
C VAL A 289 12.29 -8.34 -18.36
N GLN A 290 11.84 -7.81 -17.24
CA GLN A 290 12.23 -6.51 -16.69
C GLN A 290 13.73 -6.47 -16.35
N TYR A 291 14.24 -7.52 -15.70
CA TYR A 291 15.68 -7.64 -15.44
C TYR A 291 16.48 -7.68 -16.74
N ARG A 292 16.06 -8.49 -17.72
CA ARG A 292 16.71 -8.56 -19.03
C ARG A 292 16.70 -7.20 -19.73
N ALA A 293 15.61 -6.44 -19.65
CA ALA A 293 15.54 -5.09 -20.18
C ALA A 293 16.61 -4.19 -19.54
N CYS A 294 16.78 -4.25 -18.21
CA CYS A 294 17.82 -3.49 -17.50
C CYS A 294 19.24 -3.85 -17.96
N VAL A 295 19.50 -5.13 -18.24
CA VAL A 295 20.78 -5.59 -18.83
C VAL A 295 20.97 -5.02 -20.23
N GLU A 296 20.00 -5.24 -21.15
CA GLU A 296 20.11 -4.86 -22.57
C GLU A 296 20.15 -3.32 -22.75
N LEU A 297 19.44 -2.57 -21.91
CA LEU A 297 19.44 -1.10 -21.91
C LEU A 297 20.62 -0.50 -21.13
N HIS A 298 21.50 -1.36 -20.60
CA HIS A 298 22.70 -0.96 -19.86
C HIS A 298 22.38 -0.06 -18.66
N LEU A 299 21.33 -0.38 -17.90
CA LEU A 299 20.93 0.37 -16.70
C LEU A 299 21.65 -0.12 -15.44
N LEU A 300 22.04 -1.40 -15.40
CA LEU A 300 22.73 -2.00 -14.26
C LEU A 300 24.11 -1.37 -14.01
N GLY A 301 24.44 -1.18 -12.74
CA GLY A 301 25.74 -0.66 -12.28
C GLY A 301 25.99 0.81 -12.60
N LYS A 302 24.95 1.56 -13.00
CA LYS A 302 25.05 2.99 -13.32
C LYS A 302 24.28 3.83 -12.32
N ARG A 303 24.91 4.94 -11.92
CA ARG A 303 24.24 6.06 -11.22
C ARG A 303 23.86 7.11 -12.24
N ILE A 304 22.59 7.48 -12.28
CA ILE A 304 22.06 8.53 -13.16
C ILE A 304 22.36 9.92 -12.57
N GLY A 305 22.53 10.01 -11.25
CA GLY A 305 22.91 11.26 -10.57
C GLY A 305 21.79 12.30 -10.52
N ARG A 306 20.53 11.87 -10.63
CA ARG A 306 19.33 12.72 -10.58
C ARG A 306 18.22 12.29 -9.59
N PRO A 307 18.43 11.50 -8.51
CA PRO A 307 17.32 11.15 -7.64
C PRO A 307 16.81 12.38 -6.86
N ARG A 308 15.49 12.50 -6.71
CA ARG A 308 14.93 13.30 -5.62
C ARG A 308 15.37 12.62 -4.33
N LYS A 309 16.27 13.25 -3.57
CA LYS A 309 16.71 12.70 -2.28
C LYS A 309 15.49 12.56 -1.36
N VAL A 310 15.11 11.34 -1.03
CA VAL A 310 14.04 11.06 -0.08
C VAL A 310 14.66 10.81 1.29
N VAL A 311 14.14 11.50 2.31
CA VAL A 311 14.51 11.27 3.70
C VAL A 311 13.28 10.69 4.40
N PRO A 312 13.24 9.38 4.67
CA PRO A 312 12.14 8.75 5.38
C PRO A 312 11.95 9.37 6.76
N LEU A 313 10.70 9.53 7.19
CA LEU A 313 10.38 9.83 8.57
C LEU A 313 10.67 8.62 9.45
N ARG A 314 10.75 8.83 10.77
CA ARG A 314 10.75 7.75 11.76
C ARG A 314 9.36 7.12 11.84
N PRO A 315 9.24 5.85 12.26
CA PRO A 315 7.94 5.22 12.45
C PRO A 315 7.09 6.05 13.44
N PRO A 316 5.83 6.37 13.10
CA PRO A 316 4.97 7.12 14.00
C PRO A 316 4.70 6.29 15.25
N MET A 317 5.33 6.65 16.36
CA MET A 317 4.88 6.20 17.67
C MET A 317 3.79 7.19 18.11
N TYR A 318 2.54 6.97 17.71
CA TYR A 318 1.46 7.56 18.49
C TYR A 318 1.56 6.86 19.85
N SER A 319 2.22 7.52 20.81
CA SER A 319 2.07 7.11 22.21
C SER A 319 0.57 6.92 22.37
N GLN A 320 0.12 5.76 22.85
CA GLN A 320 -1.11 5.75 23.64
C GLN A 320 -0.97 7.00 24.47
N ARG A 321 -1.81 8.02 24.21
CA ARG A 321 -1.84 9.19 25.08
C ARG A 321 -1.78 8.57 26.45
N GLN A 322 -0.82 9.04 27.27
CA GLN A 322 -0.97 8.91 28.71
C GLN A 322 -2.46 9.07 28.92
N LEU A 323 -3.13 7.96 29.28
CA LEU A 323 -4.47 8.02 29.81
C LEU A 323 -4.23 8.95 30.98
N SER A 324 -4.54 10.22 30.75
CA SER A 324 -4.57 11.20 31.81
C SER A 324 -5.49 10.49 32.79
N PRO A 325 -5.04 10.20 34.02
CA PRO A 325 -5.96 9.63 34.98
C PRO A 325 -7.19 10.53 34.94
N SER A 326 -8.36 9.91 34.82
CA SER A 326 -9.60 10.61 35.07
C SER A 326 -9.41 11.45 36.34
N PRO A 327 -9.92 12.69 36.42
CA PRO A 327 -9.90 13.43 37.66
C PRO A 327 -10.86 12.74 38.64
N SER A 328 -10.35 11.67 39.22
CA SER A 328 -10.79 10.97 40.40
C SER A 328 -9.63 11.17 41.37
N ASP A 329 -9.92 11.87 42.45
CA ASP A 329 -9.02 12.28 43.52
C ASP A 329 -8.30 13.62 43.29
N LEU A 330 -9.10 14.67 43.10
CA LEU A 330 -8.75 15.95 43.71
C LEU A 330 -9.31 15.95 45.14
N ASP A 331 -8.38 15.98 46.10
CA ASP A 331 -8.62 16.31 47.49
C ASP A 331 -9.60 17.48 47.63
N TYR A 332 -10.76 17.20 48.23
CA TYR A 332 -11.70 18.22 48.69
C TYR A 332 -11.07 19.00 49.84
N PRO A 333 -10.92 20.33 49.76
CA PRO A 333 -10.78 21.12 50.98
C PRO A 333 -12.13 21.12 51.70
N ALA A 334 -12.09 20.74 52.98
CA ALA A 334 -13.23 20.70 53.88
C ALA A 334 -14.00 22.04 53.85
N TYR A 335 -15.22 22.03 53.32
CA TYR A 335 -16.14 23.17 53.40
C TYR A 335 -17.17 22.91 54.49
N HIS A 336 -17.10 23.78 55.51
CA HIS A 336 -18.04 23.88 56.61
C HIS A 336 -19.48 24.09 56.13
N GLN A 337 -20.40 23.46 56.87
CA GLN A 337 -21.86 23.49 56.72
C GLN A 337 -22.46 24.90 56.65
N SER A 338 -23.34 25.12 55.67
CA SER A 338 -24.41 26.12 55.75
C SER A 338 -25.69 25.54 55.12
N GLU A 339 -26.68 25.24 55.95
CA GLU A 339 -27.96 24.59 55.61
C GLU A 339 -28.98 25.59 55.04
N VAL A 340 -28.87 26.01 53.78
CA VAL A 340 -29.91 26.84 53.14
C VAL A 340 -30.22 26.37 51.71
N CYS A 341 -31.51 26.26 51.39
CA CYS A 341 -31.97 25.90 50.04
C CYS A 341 -31.71 27.07 49.05
N PRO A 342 -31.01 26.84 47.92
CA PRO A 342 -30.55 27.90 47.02
C PRO A 342 -31.63 28.54 46.13
N LEU A 343 -32.90 28.09 46.20
CA LEU A 343 -33.99 28.68 45.41
C LEU A 343 -34.89 29.64 46.20
N CYS A 344 -34.96 29.53 47.53
CA CYS A 344 -35.88 30.33 48.35
C CYS A 344 -35.25 30.97 49.59
N PHE A 345 -33.96 30.71 49.87
CA PHE A 345 -33.20 31.29 50.99
C PHE A 345 -33.82 31.13 52.39
N ALA A 346 -34.74 30.18 52.59
CA ALA A 346 -35.30 29.87 53.91
C ALA A 346 -34.55 28.71 54.59
N ASN A 347 -34.29 28.86 55.90
CA ASN A 347 -33.74 27.80 56.76
C ASN A 347 -34.81 26.74 57.03
N VAL A 348 -34.57 25.49 56.63
CA VAL A 348 -35.47 24.37 56.96
C VAL A 348 -34.80 23.51 58.03
N LYS A 349 -35.20 23.66 59.30
CA LYS A 349 -34.92 22.68 60.35
C LYS A 349 -36.21 22.10 60.93
N SER A 350 -36.45 20.85 60.59
CA SER A 350 -36.94 19.77 61.46
C SER A 350 -36.89 18.51 60.59
N GLY A 351 -36.18 17.45 60.97
CA GLY A 351 -36.43 16.66 62.15
C GLY A 351 -37.36 15.51 61.76
N TRP A 352 -36.77 14.40 61.31
CA TRP A 352 -37.39 13.13 60.88
C TRP A 352 -37.90 13.09 59.43
N GLY A 353 -37.42 12.11 58.69
CA GLY A 353 -37.33 12.12 57.23
C GLY A 353 -38.65 12.06 56.48
N HIS A 354 -38.81 12.95 55.51
CA HIS A 354 -39.49 12.78 54.22
C HIS A 354 -39.14 13.98 53.34
N VAL A 355 -38.69 13.76 52.10
CA VAL A 355 -38.47 14.84 51.12
C VAL A 355 -39.85 15.26 50.58
N VAL A 356 -40.34 16.43 51.01
CA VAL A 356 -41.54 17.04 50.42
C VAL A 356 -41.10 17.95 49.27
N GLY A 357 -41.49 17.60 48.04
CA GLY A 357 -41.19 18.40 46.86
C GLY A 357 -41.87 19.77 46.91
N CYS A 358 -41.13 20.83 46.54
CA CYS A 358 -41.69 22.16 46.33
C CYS A 358 -42.65 22.15 45.13
N SER A 359 -43.95 22.16 45.40
CA SER A 359 -45.00 22.38 44.40
C SER A 359 -45.15 23.86 44.07
N ASN A 360 -45.30 24.15 42.77
CA ASN A 360 -45.57 25.47 42.17
C ASN A 360 -46.69 26.27 42.86
N ALA A 361 -46.51 27.59 42.97
CA ALA A 361 -47.61 28.54 42.96
C ALA A 361 -47.20 29.88 42.31
N ARG A 362 -47.90 30.25 41.24
CA ARG A 362 -47.94 31.58 40.61
C ARG A 362 -48.56 32.61 41.56
N SER A 363 -48.16 33.88 41.42
CA SER A 363 -48.99 35.11 41.34
C SER A 363 -48.33 36.32 42.04
N ASN A 364 -47.91 37.32 41.27
CA ASN A 364 -48.68 38.52 40.98
C ASN A 364 -48.08 39.26 39.78
#